data_AF-A0AAD6IKF1-F1
#
_entry.id   AF-A0AAD6IKF1-F1
#
_cell.length_a   1.000
_cell.length_b   1.000
_cell.length_c   1.000
_cell.angle_alpha   90.00
_cell.angle_beta   90.00
_cell.angle_gamma   90.00
#
_symmetry.space_group_name_H-M   'P 1'
#
loop_
_entity.id
_entity.type
_entity.pdbx_description
1 polymer ?
#
loop_
_entity_poly.entity_id
_entity_poly.type
_entity_poly.pdbx_seq_one_letter_code
_entity_poly.pdbx_strand_id
1 'polypeptide(L)'
;MKSPHLPFLGAFSKLPTEIRLVIWADLFSEIHTQSAIHSKPKTNPLSILPVSGYLYSEISVHLYSHMKQIISVNGEYDRGSWMSIKLKSRVVDVTWNLKDKAGAERYFQSFPYQKAGLKIKIKSPDTTDPGQVVLIWQKVNHLLDNLMTLPCQFQDPEVVFAGQNWHSILPPPHWRLRKRCFLEMGGLRQSIPCERRFYCPDYDIVMMPFARAFLKDVPEDPSKMTDEEFDRLHQHILAKFSDSGAKMRLSWLFPLTKETIVPQIEQWLLETEIFMEESLDSLTGRTACFLRLDRFQNWYNDGNSWESPYEKRFLEKLDRDHKTILEWDPGFTNTIRRWQAMILNHHYICIMVSPQQKGLFLGWRIFQLMDTNWDSAAWPELWPTGIPSITRHSYVLNTFDSQVVAAHCSRLSKAMKENGEQNHAAFGLKLLLRAPGTSQEFRDVGEDQVCWHCLKSRPCDHDMGLKVLAG
;
A
#
# COMPACT_ATOMS: atom_id res chain seq x y z
N MET A 1 -10.48 60.61 16.85
CA MET A 1 -10.69 59.55 15.84
C MET A 1 -10.02 58.27 16.34
N LYS A 2 -10.79 57.27 16.74
CA LYS A 2 -10.26 55.96 17.15
C LYS A 2 -9.90 55.18 15.88
N SER A 3 -8.62 54.87 15.71
CA SER A 3 -8.14 53.97 14.65
C SER A 3 -8.90 52.65 14.76
N PRO A 4 -9.54 52.17 13.68
CA PRO A 4 -10.21 50.88 13.69
C PRO A 4 -9.14 49.79 13.80
N HIS A 5 -9.28 48.94 14.82
CA HIS A 5 -8.66 47.63 15.02
C HIS A 5 -7.33 47.39 14.26
N LEU A 6 -6.19 47.51 14.94
CA LEU A 6 -4.91 46.93 14.51
C LEU A 6 -4.81 45.51 15.06
N PRO A 7 -5.05 44.43 14.30
CA PRO A 7 -4.94 43.08 14.83
C PRO A 7 -3.59 42.48 14.38
N PHE A 8 -2.67 42.32 15.34
CA PHE A 8 -1.75 41.18 15.45
C PHE A 8 -0.58 40.93 14.45
N LEU A 9 -0.13 41.90 13.65
CA LEU A 9 1.18 41.82 12.93
C LEU A 9 2.38 42.39 13.71
N GLY A 10 2.18 42.81 14.97
CA GLY A 10 3.23 43.43 15.78
C GLY A 10 3.73 44.75 15.16
N ALA A 11 5.05 45.00 15.20
CA ALA A 11 5.64 46.22 14.63
C ALA A 11 5.43 46.35 13.11
N PHE A 12 5.28 45.22 12.38
CA PHE A 12 5.00 45.22 10.94
C PHE A 12 3.65 45.86 10.61
N SER A 13 2.70 45.87 11.55
CA SER A 13 1.40 46.53 11.36
C SER A 13 1.51 48.05 11.10
N LYS A 14 2.63 48.66 11.50
CA LYS A 14 2.92 50.09 11.25
C LYS A 14 3.44 50.37 9.85
N LEU A 15 3.84 49.34 9.11
CA LEU A 15 4.34 49.48 7.75
C LEU A 15 3.19 49.36 6.74
N PRO A 16 3.19 50.15 5.65
CA PRO A 16 2.31 49.89 4.52
C PRO A 16 2.52 48.48 3.95
N THR A 17 1.46 47.90 3.39
CA THR A 17 1.50 46.54 2.83
C THR A 17 2.59 46.40 1.77
N GLU A 18 2.80 47.42 0.94
CA GLU A 18 3.80 47.44 -0.12
C GLU A 18 5.22 47.26 0.42
N ILE A 19 5.53 47.90 1.56
CA ILE A 19 6.83 47.77 2.22
C ILE A 19 6.98 46.38 2.84
N ARG A 20 5.92 45.85 3.46
CA ARG A 20 5.93 44.48 3.98
C ARG A 20 6.18 43.44 2.88
N LEU A 21 5.56 43.61 1.70
CA LEU A 21 5.79 42.72 0.56
C LEU A 21 7.25 42.69 0.10
N VAL A 22 7.93 43.84 0.10
CA VAL A 22 9.37 43.91 -0.21
C VAL A 22 10.19 43.15 0.84
N ILE A 23 9.86 43.30 2.13
CA ILE A 23 10.52 42.56 3.22
C ILE A 23 10.31 41.04 3.05
N TRP A 24 9.09 40.60 2.72
CA TRP A 24 8.80 39.19 2.49
C TRP A 24 9.53 38.65 1.26
N ALA A 25 9.63 39.43 0.18
CA ALA A 25 10.39 39.05 -1.00
C ALA A 25 11.87 38.86 -0.70
N ASP A 26 12.46 39.73 0.13
CA ASP A 26 13.85 39.62 0.58
C ASP A 26 14.06 38.38 1.48
N LEU A 27 13.14 38.14 2.43
CA LEU A 27 13.12 36.92 3.25
C LEU A 27 13.10 35.65 2.40
N PHE A 28 12.28 35.63 1.33
CA PHE A 28 12.23 34.50 0.42
C PHE A 28 13.56 34.34 -0.33
N SER A 29 14.21 35.44 -0.72
CA SER A 29 15.53 35.43 -1.35
C SER A 29 16.62 34.77 -0.48
N GLU A 30 16.56 34.93 0.84
CA GLU A 30 17.48 34.28 1.77
C GLU A 30 17.24 32.77 1.89
N ILE A 31 15.99 32.31 1.78
CA ILE A 31 15.67 30.87 1.69
C ILE A 31 16.35 30.26 0.45
N HIS A 32 16.50 31.03 -0.62
CA HIS A 32 17.06 30.55 -1.90
C HIS A 32 18.58 30.34 -1.86
N THR A 33 19.32 31.14 -1.10
CA THR A 33 20.80 31.10 -1.08
C THR A 33 21.37 30.08 -0.10
N GLN A 34 20.59 29.64 0.90
CA GLN A 34 21.03 28.63 1.87
C GLN A 34 21.14 27.22 1.27
N SER A 35 20.49 26.94 0.13
CA SER A 35 20.44 25.60 -0.46
C SER A 35 21.69 25.21 -1.27
N ALA A 36 22.61 26.14 -1.55
CA ALA A 36 23.67 25.90 -2.54
C ALA A 36 25.09 25.71 -1.96
N ILE A 37 25.51 26.41 -0.90
CA ILE A 37 26.94 26.45 -0.56
C ILE A 37 27.20 26.73 0.96
N HIS A 38 27.87 25.77 1.64
CA HIS A 38 28.61 25.88 2.93
C HIS A 38 27.89 25.83 4.31
N SER A 39 28.01 24.66 4.97
CA SER A 39 28.60 24.36 6.30
C SER A 39 28.36 25.18 7.58
N LYS A 40 27.41 26.11 7.67
CA LYS A 40 26.88 26.55 8.99
C LYS A 40 25.36 26.64 8.97
N PRO A 41 24.66 26.14 10.02
CA PRO A 41 23.21 26.27 10.10
C PRO A 41 22.90 27.75 10.34
N LYS A 42 22.62 28.49 9.26
CA LYS A 42 21.91 29.76 9.40
C LYS A 42 20.51 29.45 9.90
N THR A 43 19.99 30.32 10.76
CA THR A 43 18.62 30.32 11.24
C THR A 43 17.66 30.05 10.09
N ASN A 44 16.82 29.01 10.23
CA ASN A 44 15.80 28.65 9.24
C ASN A 44 14.91 29.88 9.00
N PRO A 45 14.90 30.51 7.81
CA PRO A 45 14.15 31.74 7.59
C PRO A 45 12.64 31.54 7.75
N LEU A 46 12.17 30.29 7.62
CA LEU A 46 10.77 29.92 7.87
C LEU A 46 10.40 29.91 9.35
N SER A 47 11.35 30.12 10.28
CA SER A 47 11.07 30.21 11.71
C SER A 47 10.19 31.39 12.08
N ILE A 48 10.02 32.39 11.19
CA ILE A 48 9.07 33.50 11.37
C ILE A 48 7.61 33.07 11.20
N LEU A 49 7.35 32.02 10.40
CA LEU A 49 5.99 31.52 10.13
C LEU A 49 5.24 31.07 11.39
N PRO A 50 5.83 30.30 12.32
CA PRO A 50 5.14 29.90 13.55
C PRO A 50 5.03 31.02 14.61
N VAL A 51 5.63 32.20 14.42
CA VAL A 51 5.68 33.27 15.46
C VAL A 51 4.32 33.91 15.71
N SER A 52 3.49 34.05 14.67
CA SER A 52 2.14 34.61 14.78
C SER A 52 1.25 34.06 13.68
N GLY A 53 0.02 33.69 14.02
CA GLY A 53 -0.99 33.27 13.03
C GLY A 53 -1.28 34.34 11.98
N TYR A 54 -1.12 35.63 12.32
CA TYR A 54 -1.31 36.74 11.40
C TYR A 54 -0.12 36.91 10.45
N LEU A 55 1.12 36.82 10.97
CA LEU A 55 2.31 36.78 10.13
C LEU A 55 2.26 35.57 9.19
N TYR A 56 1.88 34.40 9.72
CA TYR A 56 1.63 33.23 8.90
C TYR A 56 0.60 33.56 7.81
N SER A 57 -0.56 34.11 8.16
CA SER A 57 -1.62 34.40 7.18
C SER A 57 -1.16 35.34 6.07
N GLU A 58 -0.40 36.39 6.37
CA GLU A 58 0.12 37.34 5.38
C GLU A 58 1.23 36.69 4.54
N ILE A 59 2.28 36.17 5.18
CA ILE A 59 3.48 35.66 4.50
C ILE A 59 3.12 34.43 3.67
N SER A 60 2.31 33.51 4.20
CA SER A 60 1.98 32.26 3.51
C SER A 60 1.19 32.47 2.23
N VAL A 61 0.31 33.49 2.15
CA VAL A 61 -0.40 33.81 0.91
C VAL A 61 0.59 34.16 -0.19
N HIS A 62 1.62 34.94 0.11
CA HIS A 62 2.63 35.31 -0.86
C HIS A 62 3.62 34.18 -1.16
N LEU A 63 4.04 33.44 -0.13
CA LEU A 63 4.97 32.32 -0.27
C LEU A 63 4.40 31.21 -1.16
N TYR A 64 3.12 30.86 -0.95
CA TYR A 64 2.46 29.77 -1.67
C TYR A 64 1.74 30.24 -2.95
N SER A 65 1.62 31.56 -3.18
CA SER A 65 1.03 32.08 -4.41
C SER A 65 1.74 31.54 -5.65
N HIS A 66 0.96 30.96 -6.57
CA HIS A 66 1.45 30.28 -7.78
C HIS A 66 2.44 29.14 -7.52
N MET A 67 2.56 28.67 -6.29
CA MET A 67 3.37 27.50 -5.98
C MET A 67 2.66 26.26 -6.50
N LYS A 68 3.44 25.40 -7.16
CA LYS A 68 3.04 24.08 -7.59
C LYS A 68 3.85 23.05 -6.82
N GLN A 69 3.15 22.20 -6.11
CA GLN A 69 3.71 21.00 -5.52
C GLN A 69 3.65 19.89 -6.57
N ILE A 70 4.80 19.32 -6.89
CA ILE A 70 4.97 18.27 -7.88
C ILE A 70 5.42 17.00 -7.15
N ILE A 71 4.48 16.09 -6.94
CA ILE A 71 4.75 14.79 -6.34
C ILE A 71 5.16 13.84 -7.46
N SER A 72 6.37 13.29 -7.38
CA SER A 72 6.88 12.34 -8.36
C SER A 72 6.77 10.91 -7.84
N VAL A 73 5.95 10.10 -8.50
CA VAL A 73 5.79 8.68 -8.23
C VAL A 73 6.61 7.89 -9.26
N ASN A 74 7.63 7.18 -8.78
CA ASN A 74 8.51 6.32 -9.58
C ASN A 74 8.33 4.84 -9.17
N GLY A 75 8.51 3.95 -10.16
CA GLY A 75 8.50 2.51 -9.95
C GLY A 75 9.83 1.93 -9.50
N GLU A 76 10.92 2.70 -9.57
CA GLU A 76 12.23 2.27 -9.08
C GLU A 76 12.21 2.10 -7.55
N TYR A 77 12.59 0.91 -7.09
CA TYR A 77 12.75 0.64 -5.67
C TYR A 77 14.02 1.29 -5.14
N ASP A 78 13.85 2.23 -4.20
CA ASP A 78 14.94 2.83 -3.43
C ASP A 78 14.55 2.85 -1.95
N ARG A 79 15.30 2.12 -1.12
CA ARG A 79 15.08 2.03 0.31
C ARG A 79 15.30 3.36 1.04
N GLY A 80 16.13 4.24 0.46
CA GLY A 80 16.41 5.57 1.00
C GLY A 80 15.43 6.65 0.52
N SER A 81 14.56 6.35 -0.44
CA SER A 81 13.64 7.31 -1.04
C SER A 81 12.33 6.65 -1.49
N TRP A 82 11.31 6.77 -0.64
CA TRP A 82 9.97 6.32 -0.95
C TRP A 82 9.27 7.22 -1.99
N MET A 83 9.33 8.54 -1.83
CA MET A 83 8.68 9.51 -2.73
C MET A 83 9.45 10.82 -2.80
N SER A 84 9.44 11.45 -3.97
CA SER A 84 10.07 12.76 -4.17
C SER A 84 9.01 13.84 -4.36
N ILE A 85 9.13 14.94 -3.63
CA ILE A 85 8.22 16.07 -3.69
C ILE A 85 9.01 17.31 -4.04
N LYS A 86 8.66 17.94 -5.16
CA LYS A 86 9.27 19.17 -5.64
C LYS A 86 8.29 20.32 -5.47
N LEU A 87 8.67 21.35 -4.73
CA LEU A 87 7.96 22.63 -4.75
C LEU A 87 8.56 23.53 -5.80
N LYS A 88 7.71 24.01 -6.70
CA LYS A 88 8.10 24.91 -7.77
C LYS A 88 7.20 26.16 -7.77
N SER A 89 7.80 27.33 -7.64
CA SER A 89 7.17 28.62 -7.93
C SER A 89 8.14 29.46 -8.77
N ARG A 90 7.87 30.76 -8.96
CA ARG A 90 8.85 31.67 -9.57
C ARG A 90 10.10 31.83 -8.72
N VAL A 91 9.93 31.69 -7.41
CA VAL A 91 10.96 32.00 -6.41
C VAL A 91 11.52 30.73 -5.75
N VAL A 92 10.72 29.68 -5.56
CA VAL A 92 11.15 28.43 -4.90
C VAL A 92 11.30 27.29 -5.92
N ASP A 93 12.45 26.62 -5.92
CA ASP A 93 12.63 25.30 -6.56
C ASP A 93 13.39 24.38 -5.58
N VAL A 94 12.64 23.63 -4.77
CA VAL A 94 13.19 22.74 -3.74
C VAL A 94 12.63 21.34 -3.94
N THR A 95 13.46 20.33 -3.78
CA THR A 95 13.08 18.91 -3.87
C THR A 95 13.38 18.21 -2.55
N TRP A 96 12.37 17.52 -2.01
CA TRP A 96 12.49 16.68 -0.84
C TRP A 96 12.34 15.21 -1.23
N ASN A 97 13.22 14.37 -0.71
CA ASN A 97 13.10 12.93 -0.83
C ASN A 97 12.65 12.38 0.52
N LEU A 98 11.42 11.88 0.54
CA LEU A 98 10.81 11.26 1.71
C LEU A 98 11.31 9.84 1.81
N LYS A 99 11.94 9.48 2.93
CA LYS A 99 12.58 8.18 3.10
C LYS A 99 11.59 7.02 3.21
N ASP A 100 10.47 7.25 3.89
CA ASP A 100 9.51 6.23 4.26
C ASP A 100 8.06 6.77 4.24
N LYS A 101 7.10 5.86 4.49
CA LYS A 101 5.66 6.17 4.56
C LYS A 101 5.33 7.16 5.68
N ALA A 102 5.91 6.98 6.88
CA ALA A 102 5.68 7.85 8.02
C ALA A 102 6.20 9.28 7.79
N GLY A 103 7.32 9.44 7.07
CA GLY A 103 7.83 10.73 6.62
C GLY A 103 6.89 11.39 5.62
N ALA A 104 6.26 10.61 4.73
CA ALA A 104 5.25 11.09 3.82
C ALA A 104 3.98 11.55 4.56
N GLU A 105 3.44 10.73 5.47
CA GLU A 105 2.28 11.08 6.30
C GLU A 105 2.48 12.40 7.04
N ARG A 106 3.61 12.56 7.74
CA ARG A 106 3.96 13.82 8.44
C ARG A 106 4.00 15.01 7.49
N TYR A 107 4.54 14.83 6.29
CA TYR A 107 4.58 15.86 5.27
C TYR A 107 3.16 16.23 4.79
N PHE A 108 2.31 15.24 4.51
CA PHE A 108 0.93 15.46 4.09
C PHE A 108 0.09 16.14 5.16
N GLN A 109 0.28 15.83 6.44
CA GLN A 109 -0.45 16.49 7.52
C GLN A 109 -0.02 17.96 7.72
N SER A 110 1.21 18.32 7.33
CA SER A 110 1.79 19.63 7.65
C SER A 110 1.73 20.65 6.51
N PHE A 111 1.54 20.19 5.26
CA PHE A 111 1.64 21.06 4.09
C PHE A 111 0.32 21.81 3.79
N PRO A 112 0.35 23.10 3.40
CA PRO A 112 -0.87 23.90 3.19
C PRO A 112 -1.45 23.75 1.77
N TYR A 113 -2.11 22.61 1.51
CA TYR A 113 -2.68 22.26 0.18
C TYR A 113 -3.70 23.26 -0.38
N GLN A 114 -4.40 24.01 0.47
CA GLN A 114 -5.36 25.03 0.02
C GLN A 114 -4.71 26.20 -0.73
N LYS A 115 -3.39 26.40 -0.55
CA LYS A 115 -2.66 27.56 -1.06
C LYS A 115 -1.75 27.26 -2.24
N ALA A 116 -1.51 25.98 -2.55
CA ALA A 116 -0.60 25.56 -3.60
C ALA A 116 -1.30 24.59 -4.55
N GLY A 117 -1.02 24.71 -5.85
CA GLY A 117 -1.52 23.75 -6.83
C GLY A 117 -0.82 22.41 -6.68
N LEU A 118 -1.57 21.31 -6.74
CA LEU A 118 -1.03 19.96 -6.63
C LEU A 118 -0.94 19.30 -8.01
N LYS A 119 0.24 18.78 -8.34
CA LYS A 119 0.51 18.01 -9.55
C LYS A 119 1.16 16.68 -9.17
N ILE A 120 0.60 15.58 -9.66
CA ILE A 120 1.11 14.23 -9.44
C ILE A 120 1.69 13.73 -10.75
N LYS A 121 3.01 13.53 -10.78
CA LYS A 121 3.74 13.02 -11.94
C LYS A 121 4.03 11.54 -11.74
N ILE A 122 3.45 10.67 -12.55
CA ILE A 122 3.63 9.22 -12.45
C ILE A 122 4.48 8.75 -13.62
N LYS A 123 5.67 8.19 -13.32
CA LYS A 123 6.56 7.65 -14.35
C LYS A 123 6.09 6.26 -14.79
N SER A 124 6.20 5.97 -16.09
CA SER A 124 5.93 4.63 -16.63
C SER A 124 6.82 3.57 -15.97
N PRO A 125 6.28 2.39 -15.63
CA PRO A 125 7.08 1.26 -15.17
C PRO A 125 8.02 0.75 -16.27
N ASP A 126 9.16 0.20 -15.86
CA ASP A 126 10.04 -0.59 -16.74
C ASP A 126 9.42 -1.97 -17.01
N THR A 127 9.33 -2.35 -18.28
CA THR A 127 8.83 -3.66 -18.71
C THR A 127 9.66 -4.84 -18.24
N THR A 128 10.95 -4.61 -17.96
CA THR A 128 11.86 -5.66 -17.49
C THR A 128 11.76 -5.91 -15.99
N ASP A 129 11.07 -5.03 -15.25
CA ASP A 129 10.82 -5.16 -13.82
C ASP A 129 9.32 -4.94 -13.52
N PRO A 130 8.47 -5.95 -13.75
CA PRO A 130 7.01 -5.83 -13.56
C PRO A 130 6.61 -5.50 -12.10
N GLY A 131 7.50 -5.73 -11.13
CA GLY A 131 7.29 -5.30 -9.75
C GLY A 131 7.13 -3.78 -9.60
N GLN A 132 7.63 -2.99 -10.55
CA GLN A 132 7.48 -1.53 -10.55
C GLN A 132 6.01 -1.10 -10.62
N VAL A 133 5.14 -1.84 -11.30
CA VAL A 133 3.69 -1.54 -11.34
C VAL A 133 3.07 -1.66 -9.95
N VAL A 134 3.46 -2.70 -9.20
CA VAL A 134 3.02 -2.92 -7.82
C VAL A 134 3.49 -1.80 -6.91
N LEU A 135 4.76 -1.38 -7.02
CA LEU A 135 5.27 -0.27 -6.23
C LEU A 135 4.55 1.04 -6.55
N ILE A 136 4.32 1.36 -7.82
CA ILE A 136 3.59 2.57 -8.21
C ILE A 136 2.17 2.53 -7.65
N TRP A 137 1.46 1.41 -7.81
CA TRP A 137 0.12 1.23 -7.25
C TRP A 137 0.10 1.43 -5.73
N GLN A 138 1.04 0.84 -4.98
CA GLN A 138 1.14 1.04 -3.53
C GLN A 138 1.42 2.50 -3.16
N LYS A 139 2.33 3.18 -3.89
CA LYS A 139 2.65 4.59 -3.67
C LYS A 139 1.46 5.50 -3.92
N VAL A 140 0.73 5.27 -5.01
CA VAL A 140 -0.48 6.04 -5.35
C VAL A 140 -1.59 5.81 -4.33
N ASN A 141 -1.83 4.57 -3.90
CA ASN A 141 -2.83 4.31 -2.87
C ASN A 141 -2.50 5.05 -1.58
N HIS A 142 -1.28 4.92 -1.09
CA HIS A 142 -0.85 5.60 0.13
C HIS A 142 -0.88 7.12 0.01
N LEU A 143 -0.51 7.67 -1.16
CA LEU A 143 -0.66 9.09 -1.46
C LEU A 143 -2.12 9.53 -1.31
N LEU A 144 -3.05 8.79 -1.91
CA LEU A 144 -4.47 9.15 -1.88
C LEU A 144 -5.09 8.94 -0.51
N ASP A 145 -4.71 7.90 0.24
CA ASP A 145 -5.17 7.71 1.61
C ASP A 145 -4.77 8.93 2.48
N ASN A 146 -3.55 9.44 2.29
CA ASN A 146 -3.08 10.66 2.96
C ASN A 146 -3.83 11.91 2.50
N LEU A 147 -4.08 12.08 1.19
CA LEU A 147 -4.78 13.25 0.68
C LEU A 147 -6.27 13.25 1.09
N MET A 148 -6.92 12.08 1.10
CA MET A 148 -8.36 11.95 1.40
C MET A 148 -8.68 12.17 2.88
N THR A 149 -7.73 11.91 3.78
CA THR A 149 -7.85 12.15 5.22
C THR A 149 -7.65 13.61 5.62
N LEU A 150 -7.21 14.46 4.68
CA LEU A 150 -7.07 15.89 4.96
C LEU A 150 -8.44 16.53 5.22
N PRO A 151 -8.57 17.36 6.27
CA PRO A 151 -9.84 18.02 6.63
C PRO A 151 -10.24 19.12 5.65
N CYS A 152 -9.35 19.50 4.74
CA CYS A 152 -9.59 20.56 3.77
C CYS A 152 -9.97 19.99 2.39
N GLN A 153 -10.90 20.68 1.71
CA GLN A 153 -11.06 20.53 0.28
C GLN A 153 -9.75 21.02 -0.38
N PHE A 154 -8.97 20.11 -0.95
CA PHE A 154 -7.83 20.45 -1.77
C PHE A 154 -8.27 20.52 -3.23
N GLN A 155 -7.59 21.34 -4.01
CA GLN A 155 -7.83 21.39 -5.45
C GLN A 155 -7.52 20.03 -6.06
N ASP A 156 -8.36 19.65 -7.00
CA ASP A 156 -8.18 18.46 -7.81
C ASP A 156 -6.74 18.35 -8.35
N PRO A 157 -6.02 17.25 -8.04
CA PRO A 157 -4.64 17.12 -8.45
C PRO A 157 -4.54 16.97 -9.97
N GLU A 158 -3.61 17.70 -10.57
CA GLU A 158 -3.23 17.50 -11.97
C GLU A 158 -2.39 16.22 -12.07
N VAL A 159 -2.99 15.11 -12.54
CA VAL A 159 -2.26 13.86 -12.76
C VAL A 159 -1.61 13.87 -14.14
N VAL A 160 -0.30 13.66 -14.20
CA VAL A 160 0.48 13.64 -15.42
C VAL A 160 1.29 12.36 -15.52
N PHE A 161 1.01 11.61 -16.58
CA PHE A 161 1.78 10.43 -16.95
C PHE A 161 3.04 10.84 -17.70
N ALA A 162 4.18 10.47 -17.15
CA ALA A 162 5.48 10.79 -17.70
C ALA A 162 6.17 9.54 -18.23
N GLY A 163 6.95 9.72 -19.31
CA GLY A 163 7.62 8.63 -20.02
C GLY A 163 6.84 8.17 -21.23
N GLN A 164 7.53 7.65 -22.24
CA GLN A 164 6.93 7.19 -23.50
C GLN A 164 6.40 5.74 -23.43
N ASN A 165 6.56 5.09 -22.27
CA ASN A 165 6.40 3.65 -22.12
C ASN A 165 5.03 3.21 -21.58
N TRP A 166 4.03 4.09 -21.51
CA TRP A 166 2.66 3.70 -21.15
C TRP A 166 1.91 2.96 -22.26
N HIS A 167 2.46 2.98 -23.48
CA HIS A 167 1.87 2.38 -24.66
C HIS A 167 2.77 1.28 -25.24
N SER A 168 2.16 0.43 -26.04
CA SER A 168 2.78 -0.63 -26.83
C SER A 168 2.05 -0.74 -28.17
N ILE A 169 2.81 -0.88 -29.25
CA ILE A 169 2.26 -1.21 -30.57
C ILE A 169 2.00 -2.72 -30.72
N LEU A 170 2.55 -3.53 -29.81
CA LEU A 170 2.41 -4.97 -29.79
C LEU A 170 1.38 -5.35 -28.71
N PRO A 171 0.24 -5.95 -29.09
CA PRO A 171 -0.72 -6.43 -28.10
C PRO A 171 -0.12 -7.58 -27.30
N PRO A 172 -0.50 -7.75 -26.02
CA PRO A 172 -0.13 -8.93 -25.24
C PRO A 172 -0.66 -10.20 -25.93
N PRO A 173 -0.08 -11.39 -25.67
CA PRO A 173 -0.40 -12.63 -26.38
C PRO A 173 -1.90 -12.93 -26.47
N HIS A 174 -2.63 -12.74 -25.37
CA HIS A 174 -4.07 -12.99 -25.30
C HIS A 174 -4.94 -11.94 -26.04
N TRP A 175 -4.36 -10.83 -26.50
CA TRP A 175 -5.02 -9.80 -27.33
C TRP A 175 -4.62 -9.81 -28.79
N ARG A 176 -3.75 -10.72 -29.24
CA ARG A 176 -3.27 -10.75 -30.63
C ARG A 176 -4.42 -10.85 -31.64
N LEU A 177 -5.45 -11.65 -31.33
CA LEU A 177 -6.64 -11.80 -32.18
C LEU A 177 -7.56 -10.56 -32.16
N ARG A 178 -7.39 -9.66 -31.19
CA ARG A 178 -8.12 -8.39 -31.03
C ARG A 178 -7.20 -7.18 -31.16
N LYS A 179 -6.15 -7.28 -31.99
CA LYS A 179 -5.16 -6.21 -32.18
C LYS A 179 -5.79 -4.86 -32.51
N ARG A 180 -6.82 -4.84 -33.35
CA ARG A 180 -7.54 -3.60 -33.70
C ARG A 180 -8.14 -2.95 -32.46
N CYS A 181 -8.92 -3.69 -31.66
CA CYS A 181 -9.50 -3.18 -30.42
C CYS A 181 -8.43 -2.72 -29.43
N PHE A 182 -7.32 -3.45 -29.32
CA PHE A 182 -6.18 -3.05 -28.48
C PHE A 182 -5.62 -1.67 -28.89
N LEU A 183 -5.42 -1.42 -30.19
CA LEU A 183 -4.94 -0.14 -30.70
C LEU A 183 -5.99 0.97 -30.57
N GLU A 184 -7.27 0.66 -30.79
CA GLU A 184 -8.38 1.60 -30.56
C GLU A 184 -8.46 2.01 -29.07
N MET A 185 -8.11 1.11 -28.15
CA MET A 185 -7.94 1.39 -26.71
C MET A 185 -6.60 2.05 -26.37
N GLY A 186 -5.97 2.74 -27.34
CA GLY A 186 -4.73 3.49 -27.13
C GLY A 186 -3.47 2.63 -27.05
N GLY A 187 -3.57 1.31 -27.27
CA GLY A 187 -2.45 0.40 -27.19
C GLY A 187 -1.74 0.47 -25.83
N LEU A 188 -2.51 0.55 -24.74
CA LEU A 188 -1.92 0.65 -23.40
C LEU A 188 -0.98 -0.53 -23.12
N ARG A 189 0.00 -0.33 -22.24
CA ARG A 189 0.95 -1.38 -21.89
C ARG A 189 0.43 -2.23 -20.73
N GLN A 190 0.77 -3.51 -20.75
CA GLN A 190 0.55 -4.43 -19.64
C GLN A 190 1.87 -5.11 -19.30
N SER A 191 2.37 -4.86 -18.09
CA SER A 191 3.61 -5.47 -17.58
C SER A 191 3.33 -6.75 -16.78
N ILE A 192 2.14 -6.88 -16.18
CA ILE A 192 1.72 -8.07 -15.43
C ILE A 192 0.59 -8.78 -16.19
N PRO A 193 0.81 -10.00 -16.69
CA PRO A 193 -0.24 -10.78 -17.32
C PRO A 193 -1.39 -11.07 -16.35
N CYS A 194 -2.63 -10.90 -16.80
CA CYS A 194 -3.83 -11.30 -16.07
C CYS A 194 -4.54 -12.40 -16.85
N GLU A 195 -4.52 -13.63 -16.34
CA GLU A 195 -5.08 -14.80 -17.02
C GLU A 195 -6.60 -14.92 -16.83
N ARG A 196 -7.14 -14.34 -15.76
CA ARG A 196 -8.43 -14.78 -15.23
C ARG A 196 -9.67 -14.17 -15.87
N ARG A 197 -9.65 -12.94 -16.42
CA ARG A 197 -10.71 -12.46 -17.33
C ARG A 197 -10.61 -11.07 -17.94
N PHE A 198 -9.66 -10.20 -17.57
CA PHE A 198 -9.63 -8.85 -18.15
C PHE A 198 -8.24 -8.37 -18.48
N TYR A 199 -8.18 -7.63 -19.57
CA TYR A 199 -7.06 -6.77 -19.90
C TYR A 199 -6.91 -5.70 -18.82
N CYS A 200 -5.87 -5.82 -18.02
CA CYS A 200 -5.56 -4.89 -16.92
C CYS A 200 -4.24 -4.20 -17.25
N PRO A 201 -4.24 -3.12 -18.05
CA PRO A 201 -3.01 -2.45 -18.39
C PRO A 201 -2.54 -1.57 -17.24
N ASP A 202 -1.23 -1.30 -17.23
CA ASP A 202 -0.53 -0.63 -16.14
C ASP A 202 -1.14 0.74 -15.86
N TYR A 203 -1.51 1.47 -16.92
CA TYR A 203 -2.16 2.78 -16.81
C TYR A 203 -3.39 2.74 -15.91
N ASP A 204 -4.25 1.74 -16.08
CA ASP A 204 -5.48 1.64 -15.32
C ASP A 204 -5.24 1.20 -13.90
N ILE A 205 -4.33 0.25 -13.67
CA ILE A 205 -3.90 -0.13 -12.32
C ILE A 205 -3.45 1.13 -11.55
N VAL A 206 -2.69 2.01 -12.19
CA VAL A 206 -2.18 3.25 -11.57
C VAL A 206 -3.27 4.32 -11.41
N MET A 207 -4.19 4.44 -12.36
CA MET A 207 -5.30 5.40 -12.28
C MET A 207 -6.38 4.98 -11.30
N MET A 208 -6.55 3.68 -11.08
CA MET A 208 -7.68 3.15 -10.33
C MET A 208 -7.85 3.71 -8.94
N PRO A 209 -6.79 3.86 -8.13
CA PRO A 209 -6.91 4.45 -6.81
C PRO A 209 -7.54 5.85 -6.81
N PHE A 210 -7.38 6.64 -7.88
CA PHE A 210 -7.98 7.97 -8.00
C PHE A 210 -9.51 7.91 -8.13
N ALA A 211 -10.08 6.78 -8.55
CA ALA A 211 -11.52 6.57 -8.59
C ALA A 211 -12.17 6.75 -7.21
N ARG A 212 -11.45 6.42 -6.13
CA ARG A 212 -11.89 6.60 -4.74
C ARG A 212 -12.14 8.05 -4.38
N ALA A 213 -11.36 8.97 -4.95
CA ALA A 213 -11.56 10.40 -4.70
C ALA A 213 -12.90 10.87 -5.27
N PHE A 214 -13.35 10.32 -6.39
CA PHE A 214 -14.64 10.67 -7.01
C PHE A 214 -15.82 10.11 -6.21
N LEU A 215 -15.65 8.95 -5.57
CA LEU A 215 -16.68 8.37 -4.70
C LEU A 215 -16.97 9.24 -3.47
N LYS A 216 -16.07 10.13 -3.07
CA LYS A 216 -16.27 11.03 -1.93
C LYS A 216 -17.38 12.06 -2.18
N ASP A 217 -17.58 12.44 -3.43
CA ASP A 217 -18.61 13.40 -3.85
C ASP A 217 -19.95 12.72 -4.19
N VAL A 218 -19.99 11.38 -4.16
CA VAL A 218 -21.22 10.61 -4.37
C VAL A 218 -22.04 10.61 -3.08
N PRO A 219 -23.34 10.96 -3.12
CA PRO A 219 -24.23 10.82 -1.97
C PRO A 219 -24.24 9.36 -1.46
N GLU A 220 -24.46 9.17 -0.16
CA GLU A 220 -24.59 7.84 0.45
C GLU A 220 -25.63 6.96 -0.26
N ASP A 221 -26.66 7.59 -0.84
CA ASP A 221 -27.66 6.96 -1.69
C ASP A 221 -27.55 7.50 -3.12
N PRO A 222 -26.80 6.82 -4.01
CA PRO A 222 -26.61 7.23 -5.41
C PRO A 222 -27.93 7.33 -6.18
N SER A 223 -29.00 6.66 -5.76
CA SER A 223 -30.31 6.72 -6.42
C SER A 223 -30.98 8.09 -6.31
N LYS A 224 -30.56 8.91 -5.32
CA LYS A 224 -31.04 10.28 -5.14
C LYS A 224 -30.36 11.30 -6.06
N MET A 225 -29.29 10.91 -6.74
CA MET A 225 -28.57 11.77 -7.67
C MET A 225 -29.45 12.07 -8.90
N THR A 226 -29.53 13.33 -9.31
CA THR A 226 -30.23 13.67 -10.57
C THR A 226 -29.45 13.15 -11.78
N ASP A 227 -30.09 13.04 -12.95
CA ASP A 227 -29.39 12.63 -14.17
C ASP A 227 -28.26 13.61 -14.51
N GLU A 228 -28.48 14.91 -14.30
CA GLU A 228 -27.48 15.95 -14.55
C GLU A 228 -26.31 15.92 -13.55
N GLU A 229 -26.55 15.53 -12.30
CA GLU A 229 -25.50 15.30 -11.32
C GLU A 229 -24.66 14.08 -11.69
N PHE A 230 -25.32 13.00 -12.11
CA PHE A 230 -24.65 11.78 -12.56
C PHE A 230 -23.82 12.02 -13.82
N ASP A 231 -24.37 12.71 -14.82
CA ASP A 231 -23.65 13.05 -16.03
C ASP A 231 -22.42 13.92 -15.73
N ARG A 232 -22.55 14.89 -14.81
CA ARG A 232 -21.40 15.71 -14.38
C ARG A 232 -20.33 14.87 -13.69
N LEU A 233 -20.71 13.98 -12.78
CA LEU A 233 -19.79 13.06 -12.12
C LEU A 233 -19.11 12.14 -13.13
N HIS A 234 -19.88 11.53 -14.03
CA HIS A 234 -19.37 10.61 -15.04
C HIS A 234 -18.38 11.31 -15.99
N GLN A 235 -18.73 12.51 -16.48
CA GLN A 235 -17.81 13.32 -17.28
C GLN A 235 -16.58 13.74 -16.49
N HIS A 236 -16.72 14.05 -15.20
CA HIS A 236 -15.61 14.39 -14.33
C HIS A 236 -14.64 13.22 -14.18
N ILE A 237 -15.15 12.02 -13.91
CA ILE A 237 -14.36 10.78 -13.85
C ILE A 237 -13.63 10.58 -15.17
N LEU A 238 -14.34 10.60 -16.31
CA LEU A 238 -13.74 10.40 -17.63
C LEU A 238 -12.70 11.47 -17.97
N ALA A 239 -12.90 12.73 -17.56
CA ALA A 239 -11.97 13.82 -17.81
C ALA A 239 -10.61 13.62 -17.12
N LYS A 240 -10.55 12.83 -16.05
CA LYS A 240 -9.31 12.55 -15.29
C LYS A 240 -8.42 11.55 -15.99
N PHE A 241 -8.98 10.78 -16.93
CA PHE A 241 -8.21 9.88 -17.77
C PHE A 241 -7.67 10.71 -18.93
N SER A 242 -6.37 11.01 -18.92
CA SER A 242 -5.75 11.82 -19.97
C SER A 242 -5.68 11.10 -21.32
N ASP A 243 -5.73 9.77 -21.30
CA ASP A 243 -5.64 8.94 -22.50
C ASP A 243 -7.02 8.61 -23.09
N SER A 244 -7.23 8.91 -24.37
CA SER A 244 -8.50 8.64 -25.06
C SER A 244 -8.83 7.16 -25.14
N GLY A 245 -7.80 6.30 -25.23
CA GLY A 245 -7.94 4.85 -25.19
C GLY A 245 -8.45 4.37 -23.83
N ALA A 246 -7.89 4.91 -22.74
CA ALA A 246 -8.37 4.64 -21.39
C ALA A 246 -9.81 5.10 -21.18
N LYS A 247 -10.19 6.29 -21.68
CA LYS A 247 -11.60 6.76 -21.63
C LYS A 247 -12.54 5.80 -22.36
N MET A 248 -12.18 5.39 -23.57
CA MET A 248 -12.97 4.44 -24.34
C MET A 248 -13.10 3.11 -23.60
N ARG A 249 -12.00 2.61 -23.05
CA ARG A 249 -11.97 1.36 -22.30
C ARG A 249 -12.84 1.42 -21.04
N LEU A 250 -12.81 2.51 -20.29
CA LEU A 250 -13.71 2.70 -19.14
C LEU A 250 -15.17 2.64 -19.55
N SER A 251 -15.54 3.33 -20.62
CA SER A 251 -16.92 3.31 -21.14
C SER A 251 -17.38 1.92 -21.58
N TRP A 252 -16.44 1.04 -21.98
CA TRP A 252 -16.72 -0.32 -22.40
C TRP A 252 -16.76 -1.31 -21.24
N LEU A 253 -15.84 -1.17 -20.29
CA LEU A 253 -15.70 -2.08 -19.16
C LEU A 253 -16.77 -1.82 -18.10
N PHE A 254 -17.24 -0.58 -17.99
CA PHE A 254 -18.21 -0.18 -16.98
C PHE A 254 -19.31 0.64 -17.64
N PRO A 255 -20.43 0.01 -18.07
CA PRO A 255 -21.67 0.74 -18.23
C PRO A 255 -22.11 1.19 -16.83
N LEU A 256 -21.54 2.30 -16.37
CA LEU A 256 -21.83 2.88 -15.07
C LEU A 256 -23.24 3.45 -15.14
N THR A 257 -24.11 2.98 -14.25
CA THR A 257 -25.40 3.62 -13.94
C THR A 257 -25.31 4.26 -12.56
N LYS A 258 -26.31 5.07 -12.19
CA LYS A 258 -26.38 5.67 -10.85
C LYS A 258 -26.29 4.61 -9.75
N GLU A 259 -27.01 3.51 -9.92
CA GLU A 259 -27.12 2.44 -8.92
C GLU A 259 -25.87 1.57 -8.85
N THR A 260 -25.08 1.55 -9.93
CA THR A 260 -23.98 0.60 -10.06
C THR A 260 -22.61 1.25 -9.99
N ILE A 261 -22.49 2.58 -10.08
CA ILE A 261 -21.20 3.26 -10.12
C ILE A 261 -20.33 3.02 -8.89
N VAL A 262 -20.91 3.16 -7.69
CA VAL A 262 -20.21 2.91 -6.43
C VAL A 262 -19.78 1.45 -6.32
N PRO A 263 -20.69 0.46 -6.38
CA PRO A 263 -20.30 -0.94 -6.22
C PRO A 263 -19.35 -1.42 -7.33
N GLN A 264 -19.49 -0.94 -8.59
CA GLN A 264 -18.55 -1.31 -9.65
C GLN A 264 -17.14 -0.77 -9.41
N ILE A 265 -17.00 0.48 -8.94
CA ILE A 265 -15.69 1.05 -8.63
C ILE A 265 -15.06 0.35 -7.41
N GLU A 266 -15.84 0.11 -6.35
CA GLU A 266 -15.37 -0.61 -5.15
C GLU A 266 -14.94 -2.04 -5.47
N GLN A 267 -15.74 -2.76 -6.27
CA GLN A 267 -15.41 -4.07 -6.78
C GLN A 267 -14.09 -4.06 -7.55
N TRP A 268 -13.94 -3.11 -8.48
CA TRP A 268 -12.75 -3.03 -9.31
C TRP A 268 -11.49 -2.68 -8.50
N LEU A 269 -11.62 -1.83 -7.49
CA LEU A 269 -10.53 -1.53 -6.54
C LEU A 269 -10.12 -2.78 -5.75
N LEU A 270 -11.09 -3.55 -5.27
CA LEU A 270 -10.84 -4.80 -4.54
C LEU A 270 -10.17 -5.84 -5.43
N GLU A 271 -10.70 -6.07 -6.64
CA GLU A 271 -10.12 -7.01 -7.61
C GLU A 271 -8.69 -6.61 -8.00
N THR A 272 -8.46 -5.31 -8.25
CA THR A 272 -7.12 -4.81 -8.54
C THR A 272 -6.19 -5.06 -7.37
N GLU A 273 -6.61 -4.77 -6.14
CA GLU A 273 -5.80 -5.03 -4.94
C GLU A 273 -5.46 -6.51 -4.77
N ILE A 274 -6.44 -7.42 -4.93
CA ILE A 274 -6.20 -8.86 -4.86
C ILE A 274 -5.23 -9.31 -5.96
N PHE A 275 -5.45 -8.84 -7.19
CA PHE A 275 -4.57 -9.11 -8.31
C PHE A 275 -3.12 -8.67 -8.04
N MET A 276 -2.91 -7.46 -7.52
CA MET A 276 -1.56 -6.97 -7.21
C MET A 276 -0.91 -7.78 -6.08
N GLU A 277 -1.67 -8.16 -5.06
CA GLU A 277 -1.19 -8.96 -3.94
C GLU A 277 -0.80 -10.39 -4.36
N GLU A 278 -1.64 -11.07 -5.14
CA GLU A 278 -1.40 -12.41 -5.69
C GLU A 278 -0.24 -12.38 -6.70
N SER A 279 -0.25 -11.41 -7.61
CA SER A 279 0.80 -11.28 -8.62
C SER A 279 2.16 -11.11 -7.96
N LEU A 280 2.27 -10.25 -6.94
CA LEU A 280 3.54 -9.97 -6.27
C LEU A 280 4.24 -11.23 -5.76
N ASP A 281 3.49 -12.25 -5.32
CA ASP A 281 4.07 -13.52 -4.86
C ASP A 281 4.86 -14.22 -5.97
N SER A 282 4.35 -14.20 -7.20
CA SER A 282 4.94 -14.88 -8.34
C SER A 282 5.90 -14.00 -9.17
N LEU A 283 5.78 -12.68 -9.06
CA LEU A 283 6.54 -11.73 -9.87
C LEU A 283 8.05 -11.86 -9.66
N THR A 284 8.75 -11.84 -10.78
CA THR A 284 10.21 -11.71 -10.86
C THR A 284 10.59 -10.23 -10.95
N GLY A 285 11.90 -9.97 -10.94
CA GLY A 285 12.43 -8.61 -10.99
C GLY A 285 12.87 -8.11 -9.62
N ARG A 286 13.80 -7.16 -9.65
CA ARG A 286 14.43 -6.61 -8.44
C ARG A 286 13.39 -5.95 -7.54
N THR A 287 12.50 -5.15 -8.10
CA THR A 287 11.48 -4.44 -7.32
C THR A 287 10.55 -5.43 -6.63
N ALA A 288 10.04 -6.46 -7.31
CA ALA A 288 9.17 -7.46 -6.70
C ALA A 288 9.85 -8.19 -5.52
N CYS A 289 11.15 -8.48 -5.63
CA CYS A 289 11.90 -9.11 -4.54
C CYS A 289 11.96 -8.23 -3.28
N PHE A 290 12.22 -6.94 -3.46
CA PHE A 290 12.25 -6.00 -2.35
C PHE A 290 10.86 -5.69 -1.79
N LEU A 291 9.81 -5.65 -2.60
CA LEU A 291 8.44 -5.50 -2.09
C LEU A 291 8.00 -6.69 -1.25
N ARG A 292 8.39 -7.92 -1.62
CA ARG A 292 8.13 -9.10 -0.79
C ARG A 292 8.93 -9.08 0.51
N LEU A 293 10.18 -8.62 0.47
CA LEU A 293 10.96 -8.36 1.68
C LEU A 293 10.26 -7.32 2.57
N ASP A 294 9.83 -6.19 2.01
CA ASP A 294 9.16 -5.13 2.77
C ASP A 294 7.84 -5.60 3.36
N ARG A 295 7.10 -6.46 2.64
CA ARG A 295 5.87 -7.07 3.15
C ARG A 295 6.17 -7.95 4.35
N PHE A 296 7.17 -8.84 4.25
CA PHE A 296 7.46 -9.77 5.33
C PHE A 296 8.13 -9.07 6.51
N GLN A 297 9.17 -8.24 6.31
CA GLN A 297 9.83 -7.56 7.43
C GLN A 297 8.86 -6.72 8.28
N ASN A 298 7.80 -6.16 7.67
CA ASN A 298 6.77 -5.36 8.32
C ASN A 298 5.47 -6.14 8.58
N TRP A 299 5.53 -7.48 8.60
CA TRP A 299 4.33 -8.29 8.84
C TRP A 299 3.75 -8.00 10.23
N TYR A 300 4.61 -7.84 11.24
CA TYR A 300 4.29 -7.42 12.60
C TYR A 300 5.06 -6.12 12.92
N ASN A 301 4.38 -4.97 12.84
CA ASN A 301 5.03 -3.66 12.88
C ASN A 301 5.77 -3.34 14.20
N ASP A 302 5.30 -3.85 15.33
CA ASP A 302 5.86 -3.57 16.66
C ASP A 302 6.80 -4.65 17.17
N GLY A 303 7.02 -5.70 16.39
CA GLY A 303 7.89 -6.82 16.72
C GLY A 303 7.33 -7.80 17.76
N ASN A 304 6.33 -7.39 18.56
CA ASN A 304 6.05 -8.01 19.85
C ASN A 304 4.57 -8.36 20.06
N SER A 305 3.62 -7.62 19.48
CA SER A 305 2.19 -7.91 19.68
C SER A 305 1.71 -9.09 18.86
N TRP A 306 2.49 -9.47 17.84
CA TRP A 306 2.05 -10.40 16.79
C TRP A 306 0.75 -9.96 16.10
N GLU A 307 0.39 -8.68 16.21
CA GLU A 307 -0.70 -8.10 15.45
C GLU A 307 -0.20 -7.68 14.07
N SER A 308 -0.78 -8.28 13.04
CA SER A 308 -0.46 -7.93 11.66
C SER A 308 -1.52 -6.98 11.09
N PRO A 309 -1.17 -5.72 10.79
CA PRO A 309 -2.06 -4.82 10.05
C PRO A 309 -2.45 -5.37 8.68
N TYR A 310 -1.57 -6.18 8.08
CA TYR A 310 -1.82 -6.87 6.83
C TYR A 310 -2.95 -7.89 6.97
N GLU A 311 -2.85 -8.78 7.96
CA GLU A 311 -3.87 -9.81 8.21
C GLU A 311 -5.22 -9.19 8.60
N LYS A 312 -5.21 -8.16 9.45
CA LYS A 312 -6.42 -7.41 9.81
C LYS A 312 -7.13 -6.84 8.57
N ARG A 313 -6.39 -6.14 7.70
CA ARG A 313 -6.94 -5.58 6.45
C ARG A 313 -7.44 -6.67 5.51
N PHE A 314 -6.78 -7.84 5.46
CA PHE A 314 -7.26 -8.97 4.67
C PHE A 314 -8.58 -9.51 5.22
N LEU A 315 -8.70 -9.70 6.54
CA LEU A 315 -9.93 -10.19 7.18
C LEU A 315 -11.11 -9.24 6.97
N GLU A 316 -10.89 -7.92 7.11
CA GLU A 316 -11.92 -6.91 6.85
C GLU A 316 -12.46 -7.00 5.41
N LYS A 317 -11.59 -7.22 4.43
CA LYS A 317 -12.01 -7.45 3.03
C LYS A 317 -12.72 -8.78 2.86
N LEU A 318 -12.25 -9.82 3.52
CA LEU A 318 -12.87 -11.15 3.49
C LEU A 318 -14.30 -11.11 4.04
N ASP A 319 -14.52 -10.36 5.11
CA ASP A 319 -15.85 -10.18 5.68
C ASP A 319 -16.75 -9.32 4.78
N ARG A 320 -16.18 -8.34 4.07
CA ARG A 320 -16.91 -7.50 3.11
C ARG A 320 -17.31 -8.24 1.83
N ASP A 321 -16.39 -8.98 1.21
CA ASP A 321 -16.60 -9.65 -0.06
C ASP A 321 -15.78 -10.95 -0.20
N HIS A 322 -16.24 -11.97 0.51
CA HIS A 322 -15.65 -13.30 0.47
C HIS A 322 -15.71 -13.96 -0.90
N LYS A 323 -16.75 -13.67 -1.69
CA LYS A 323 -17.01 -14.35 -2.96
C LYS A 323 -15.92 -14.01 -3.97
N THR A 324 -15.65 -12.72 -4.16
CA THR A 324 -14.60 -12.29 -5.07
C THR A 324 -13.23 -12.77 -4.62
N ILE A 325 -12.93 -12.74 -3.31
CA ILE A 325 -11.65 -13.29 -2.83
C ILE A 325 -11.52 -14.77 -3.15
N LEU A 326 -12.57 -15.59 -2.99
CA LEU A 326 -12.53 -17.01 -3.32
C LEU A 326 -12.44 -17.27 -4.84
N GLU A 327 -12.99 -16.40 -5.68
CA GLU A 327 -12.81 -16.47 -7.13
C GLU A 327 -11.36 -16.22 -7.56
N TRP A 328 -10.65 -15.34 -6.84
CA TRP A 328 -9.24 -15.02 -7.07
C TRP A 328 -8.27 -15.99 -6.35
N ASP A 329 -8.59 -16.47 -5.16
CA ASP A 329 -7.76 -17.41 -4.42
C ASP A 329 -8.60 -18.60 -3.91
N PRO A 330 -8.96 -19.54 -4.81
CA PRO A 330 -9.75 -20.71 -4.44
C PRO A 330 -9.09 -21.47 -3.29
N GLY A 331 -9.86 -21.67 -2.21
CA GLY A 331 -9.39 -22.33 -0.99
C GLY A 331 -8.29 -21.56 -0.23
N PHE A 332 -8.07 -20.28 -0.55
CA PHE A 332 -7.00 -19.44 -0.01
C PHE A 332 -5.59 -20.01 -0.24
N THR A 333 -5.41 -20.77 -1.31
CA THR A 333 -4.18 -21.51 -1.60
C THR A 333 -2.94 -20.61 -1.64
N ASN A 334 -3.03 -19.47 -2.32
CA ASN A 334 -1.92 -18.52 -2.45
C ASN A 334 -1.70 -17.76 -1.13
N THR A 335 -2.77 -17.37 -0.45
CA THR A 335 -2.70 -16.70 0.86
C THR A 335 -2.04 -17.60 1.91
N ILE A 336 -2.42 -18.87 1.99
CA ILE A 336 -1.81 -19.87 2.89
C ILE A 336 -0.33 -20.04 2.54
N ARG A 337 0.01 -20.18 1.25
CA ARG A 337 1.40 -20.31 0.81
C ARG A 337 2.24 -19.09 1.19
N ARG A 338 1.71 -17.88 1.01
CA ARG A 338 2.37 -16.63 1.39
C ARG A 338 2.65 -16.59 2.90
N TRP A 339 1.66 -16.94 3.70
CA TRP A 339 1.80 -17.02 5.16
C TRP A 339 2.83 -18.07 5.58
N GLN A 340 2.80 -19.27 5.00
CA GLN A 340 3.81 -20.32 5.25
C GLN A 340 5.22 -19.84 4.89
N ALA A 341 5.38 -19.21 3.73
CA ALA A 341 6.65 -18.65 3.31
C ALA A 341 7.16 -17.61 4.30
N MET A 342 6.29 -16.73 4.79
CA MET A 342 6.63 -15.72 5.80
C MET A 342 7.14 -16.35 7.09
N ILE A 343 6.40 -17.32 7.67
CA ILE A 343 6.78 -18.01 8.92
C ILE A 343 8.11 -18.77 8.77
N LEU A 344 8.29 -19.48 7.67
CA LEU A 344 9.50 -20.26 7.44
C LEU A 344 10.73 -19.36 7.24
N ASN A 345 10.57 -18.21 6.57
CA ASN A 345 11.64 -17.22 6.47
C ASN A 345 11.98 -16.60 7.84
N HIS A 346 10.98 -16.30 8.68
CA HIS A 346 11.20 -15.80 10.02
C HIS A 346 12.01 -16.79 10.88
N HIS A 347 11.65 -18.07 10.87
CA HIS A 347 12.40 -19.09 11.60
C HIS A 347 13.83 -19.23 11.10
N TYR A 348 14.04 -19.19 9.79
CA TYR A 348 15.38 -19.18 9.22
C TYR A 348 16.19 -17.98 9.74
N ILE A 349 15.60 -16.79 9.79
CA ILE A 349 16.24 -15.58 10.33
C ILE A 349 16.64 -15.77 11.80
N CYS A 350 15.74 -16.28 12.64
CA CYS A 350 16.02 -16.49 14.05
C CYS A 350 17.18 -17.48 14.28
N ILE A 351 17.24 -18.55 13.49
CA ILE A 351 18.34 -19.53 13.52
C ILE A 351 19.67 -18.88 13.14
N MET A 352 19.67 -18.04 12.10
CA MET A 352 20.89 -17.44 11.57
C MET A 352 21.45 -16.32 12.47
N VAL A 353 20.56 -15.54 13.09
CA VAL A 353 20.93 -14.42 13.98
C VAL A 353 21.39 -14.92 15.35
N SER A 354 20.84 -16.04 15.86
CA SER A 354 21.18 -16.56 17.19
C SER A 354 22.47 -17.41 17.19
N PRO A 355 23.62 -16.89 17.69
CA PRO A 355 24.90 -17.61 17.61
C PRO A 355 24.91 -18.89 18.46
N GLN A 356 24.12 -18.91 19.53
CA GLN A 356 24.01 -20.02 20.48
C GLN A 356 23.19 -21.20 19.91
N GLN A 357 22.47 -21.00 18.81
CA GLN A 357 21.58 -22.01 18.22
C GLN A 357 22.12 -22.64 16.92
N LYS A 358 23.27 -22.18 16.42
CA LYS A 358 23.89 -22.69 15.18
C LYS A 358 24.25 -24.19 15.22
N GLY A 359 24.32 -24.81 16.40
CA GLY A 359 24.62 -26.24 16.58
C GLY A 359 23.41 -27.16 16.76
N LEU A 360 22.18 -26.65 16.74
CA LEU A 360 20.97 -27.36 17.21
C LEU A 360 19.88 -27.40 16.12
N PHE A 361 20.19 -28.03 14.99
CA PHE A 361 19.26 -28.25 13.86
C PHE A 361 18.33 -29.46 14.06
N LEU A 362 18.04 -29.86 15.31
CA LEU A 362 17.15 -30.96 15.63
C LEU A 362 15.71 -30.44 15.81
N GLY A 363 14.79 -30.95 14.99
CA GLY A 363 13.45 -30.42 14.72
C GLY A 363 12.54 -30.07 15.90
N TRP A 364 12.89 -30.45 17.14
CA TRP A 364 12.12 -30.09 18.33
C TRP A 364 12.39 -28.68 18.88
N ARG A 365 13.51 -28.02 18.53
CA ARG A 365 13.79 -26.64 18.99
C ARG A 365 13.31 -25.53 18.06
N ILE A 366 12.89 -25.85 16.83
CA ILE A 366 12.19 -24.88 15.98
C ILE A 366 10.94 -24.34 16.72
N PHE A 367 10.33 -25.16 17.58
CA PHE A 367 9.19 -24.77 18.41
C PHE A 367 9.50 -23.84 19.58
N GLN A 368 10.77 -23.71 20.00
CA GLN A 368 11.21 -22.74 21.02
C GLN A 368 11.55 -21.38 20.40
N LEU A 369 11.78 -21.35 19.09
CA LEU A 369 12.04 -20.13 18.31
C LEU A 369 10.78 -19.33 17.97
N MET A 370 9.60 -19.79 18.38
CA MET A 370 8.36 -19.03 18.18
C MET A 370 8.17 -17.94 19.24
N ASP A 371 8.91 -18.01 20.34
CA ASP A 371 8.87 -16.99 21.42
C ASP A 371 9.87 -15.85 21.16
N THR A 372 10.59 -15.86 20.03
CA THR A 372 11.50 -14.78 19.68
C THR A 372 10.74 -13.65 19.00
N ASN A 373 10.99 -12.42 19.45
CA ASN A 373 10.42 -11.22 18.86
C ASN A 373 10.71 -11.14 17.36
N TRP A 374 9.78 -10.55 16.63
CA TRP A 374 9.92 -10.31 15.20
C TRP A 374 10.95 -9.19 14.95
N ASP A 375 12.18 -9.58 14.60
CA ASP A 375 13.26 -8.65 14.31
C ASP A 375 13.20 -8.16 12.85
N SER A 376 12.46 -7.08 12.61
CA SER A 376 12.37 -6.43 11.29
C SER A 376 13.73 -5.99 10.73
N ALA A 377 14.73 -5.71 11.57
CA ALA A 377 16.04 -5.23 11.13
C ALA A 377 16.91 -6.36 10.57
N ALA A 378 16.73 -7.60 11.05
CA ALA A 378 17.47 -8.77 10.55
C ALA A 378 17.07 -9.22 9.14
N TRP A 379 15.83 -8.96 8.72
CA TRP A 379 15.33 -9.32 7.38
C TRP A 379 16.20 -8.84 6.22
N PRO A 380 16.51 -7.54 6.07
CA PRO A 380 17.38 -7.05 5.00
C PRO A 380 18.83 -7.51 5.11
N GLU A 381 19.32 -7.84 6.31
CA GLU A 381 20.68 -8.35 6.48
C GLU A 381 20.82 -9.74 5.87
N LEU A 382 19.80 -10.59 6.05
CA LEU A 382 19.76 -11.94 5.51
C LEU A 382 19.25 -12.03 4.07
N TRP A 383 18.44 -11.05 3.64
CA TRP A 383 17.91 -10.95 2.29
C TRP A 383 18.33 -9.64 1.60
N PRO A 384 19.64 -9.39 1.39
CA PRO A 384 20.13 -8.11 0.86
C PRO A 384 19.65 -7.80 -0.57
N THR A 385 19.25 -8.83 -1.32
CA THR A 385 18.70 -8.71 -2.68
C THR A 385 17.18 -8.80 -2.72
N GLY A 386 16.52 -8.76 -1.56
CA GLY A 386 15.10 -9.06 -1.42
C GLY A 386 14.80 -10.56 -1.44
N ILE A 387 13.53 -10.90 -1.24
CA ILE A 387 13.05 -12.28 -1.21
C ILE A 387 12.80 -12.73 -2.66
N PRO A 388 13.09 -13.97 -3.08
CA PRO A 388 12.76 -14.47 -4.42
C PRO A 388 11.31 -14.96 -4.54
N SER A 389 10.80 -15.08 -5.77
CA SER A 389 9.39 -15.44 -6.06
C SER A 389 8.92 -16.67 -5.28
N ILE A 390 7.72 -16.59 -4.71
CA ILE A 390 7.04 -17.63 -3.91
C ILE A 390 6.26 -18.52 -4.88
N THR A 391 6.99 -19.31 -5.67
CA THR A 391 6.36 -20.26 -6.58
C THR A 391 6.15 -21.61 -5.87
N ARG A 392 5.29 -22.46 -6.45
CA ARG A 392 5.12 -23.85 -6.00
C ARG A 392 6.46 -24.65 -5.95
N HIS A 393 7.50 -24.15 -6.64
CA HIS A 393 8.80 -24.78 -6.75
C HIS A 393 9.93 -23.97 -6.10
N SER A 394 9.69 -22.85 -5.39
CA SER A 394 10.77 -22.08 -4.77
C SER A 394 11.26 -22.78 -3.48
N TYR A 395 12.38 -23.48 -3.64
CA TYR A 395 12.98 -24.55 -2.83
C TYR A 395 13.37 -24.27 -1.36
N VAL A 396 13.27 -23.05 -0.82
CA VAL A 396 13.69 -22.80 0.58
C VAL A 396 12.78 -23.52 1.60
N LEU A 397 11.56 -23.90 1.20
CA LEU A 397 10.57 -24.57 2.05
C LEU A 397 10.60 -26.10 1.96
N ASN A 398 11.40 -26.71 1.06
CA ASN A 398 11.53 -28.18 1.01
C ASN A 398 12.42 -28.75 2.12
N THR A 399 13.18 -27.90 2.82
CA THR A 399 14.00 -28.28 3.98
C THR A 399 13.27 -28.19 5.31
N PHE A 400 12.11 -27.53 5.36
CA PHE A 400 11.29 -27.46 6.57
C PHE A 400 10.07 -28.36 6.40
N ASP A 401 10.02 -29.38 7.26
CA ASP A 401 8.97 -30.38 7.29
C ASP A 401 7.59 -29.73 7.43
N SER A 402 6.57 -30.24 6.74
CA SER A 402 5.16 -29.84 6.92
C SER A 402 4.71 -29.91 8.38
N GLN A 403 5.41 -30.73 9.18
CA GLN A 403 5.31 -30.79 10.64
C GLN A 403 5.57 -29.45 11.35
N VAL A 404 6.47 -28.60 10.86
CA VAL A 404 6.76 -27.28 11.47
C VAL A 404 5.55 -26.37 11.35
N VAL A 405 4.93 -26.34 10.17
CA VAL A 405 3.72 -25.56 9.92
C VAL A 405 2.53 -26.12 10.73
N ALA A 406 2.35 -27.44 10.75
CA ALA A 406 1.28 -28.10 11.50
C ALA A 406 1.40 -27.84 13.01
N ALA A 407 2.61 -27.90 13.57
CA ALA A 407 2.84 -27.64 14.99
C ALA A 407 2.75 -26.14 15.34
N HIS A 408 3.12 -25.23 14.43
CA HIS A 408 2.84 -23.79 14.60
C HIS A 408 1.32 -23.53 14.69
N CYS A 409 0.53 -24.11 13.77
CA CYS A 409 -0.94 -24.06 13.83
C CYS A 409 -1.52 -24.65 15.12
N SER A 410 -0.99 -25.79 15.58
CA SER A 410 -1.45 -26.48 16.80
C SER A 410 -1.16 -25.67 18.08
N ARG A 411 0.05 -25.08 18.20
CA ARG A 411 0.39 -24.24 19.36
C ARG A 411 -0.28 -22.87 19.33
N LEU A 412 -0.44 -22.25 18.17
CA LEU A 412 -1.28 -21.05 18.05
C LEU A 412 -2.72 -21.35 18.52
N SER A 413 -3.29 -22.50 18.13
CA SER A 413 -4.60 -22.95 18.62
C SER A 413 -4.63 -23.15 20.14
N LYS A 414 -3.55 -23.68 20.74
CA LYS A 414 -3.42 -23.86 22.19
C LYS A 414 -3.28 -22.53 22.94
N ALA A 415 -2.43 -21.62 22.48
CA ALA A 415 -2.25 -20.29 23.08
C ALA A 415 -3.55 -19.47 23.08
N MET A 416 -4.36 -19.59 22.02
CA MET A 416 -5.70 -19.00 21.97
C MET A 416 -6.66 -19.55 23.02
N LYS A 417 -6.57 -20.86 23.32
CA LYS A 417 -7.42 -21.49 24.34
C LYS A 417 -7.00 -21.08 25.75
N GLU A 418 -5.71 -20.91 25.98
CA GLU A 418 -5.15 -20.63 27.31
C GLU A 418 -5.24 -19.15 27.69
N ASN A 419 -5.07 -18.23 26.74
CA ASN A 419 -5.08 -16.79 27.03
C ASN A 419 -6.47 -16.13 26.91
N GLY A 420 -7.51 -16.86 26.50
CA GLY A 420 -8.84 -16.28 26.23
C GLY A 420 -8.86 -15.24 25.10
N GLU A 421 -7.72 -15.02 24.43
CA GLU A 421 -7.54 -14.04 23.37
C GLU A 421 -7.88 -14.65 22.01
N GLN A 422 -8.97 -14.14 21.42
CA GLN A 422 -9.55 -14.63 20.17
C GLN A 422 -8.76 -14.25 18.89
N ASN A 423 -7.60 -13.60 18.99
CA ASN A 423 -7.06 -12.84 17.85
C ASN A 423 -5.90 -13.51 17.08
N HIS A 424 -5.16 -14.44 17.68
CA HIS A 424 -3.83 -14.85 17.16
C HIS A 424 -3.85 -16.02 16.14
N ALA A 425 -4.44 -17.19 16.44
CA ALA A 425 -4.61 -18.28 15.44
C ALA A 425 -5.86 -18.09 14.57
N ALA A 426 -6.62 -17.02 14.81
CA ALA A 426 -7.80 -16.70 14.05
C ALA A 426 -7.48 -16.60 12.55
N PHE A 427 -6.35 -16.04 12.11
CA PHE A 427 -6.15 -15.85 10.67
C PHE A 427 -5.99 -17.17 9.90
N GLY A 428 -4.94 -17.95 10.18
CA GLY A 428 -4.70 -19.25 9.53
C GLY A 428 -5.82 -20.26 9.78
N LEU A 429 -6.35 -20.32 11.02
CA LEU A 429 -7.45 -21.21 11.35
C LEU A 429 -8.78 -20.73 10.75
N LYS A 430 -9.10 -19.42 10.71
CA LYS A 430 -10.30 -18.90 10.02
C LYS A 430 -10.18 -19.10 8.52
N LEU A 431 -9.00 -18.95 7.92
CA LEU A 431 -8.77 -19.29 6.52
C LEU A 431 -9.05 -20.78 6.27
N LEU A 432 -8.46 -21.66 7.08
CA LEU A 432 -8.66 -23.11 6.98
C LEU A 432 -10.11 -23.53 7.25
N LEU A 433 -10.80 -22.89 8.20
CA LEU A 433 -12.20 -23.14 8.56
C LEU A 433 -13.19 -22.55 7.54
N ARG A 434 -12.81 -21.48 6.83
CA ARG A 434 -13.64 -20.83 5.79
C ARG A 434 -13.35 -21.37 4.39
N ALA A 435 -12.27 -22.12 4.19
CA ALA A 435 -11.95 -22.75 2.92
C ALA A 435 -12.91 -23.92 2.65
N PRO A 436 -13.67 -23.92 1.53
CA PRO A 436 -14.50 -25.05 1.16
C PRO A 436 -13.62 -26.26 0.77
N GLY A 437 -13.89 -27.44 1.35
CA GLY A 437 -13.23 -28.71 0.99
C GLY A 437 -12.05 -29.16 1.85
N THR A 438 -11.54 -28.32 2.77
CA THR A 438 -10.37 -28.63 3.62
C THR A 438 -10.63 -29.73 4.66
N SER A 439 -11.88 -30.09 4.95
CA SER A 439 -12.21 -31.14 5.92
C SER A 439 -11.96 -32.57 5.43
N GLN A 440 -11.72 -32.77 4.12
CA GLN A 440 -11.44 -34.08 3.53
C GLN A 440 -9.93 -34.26 3.26
N GLU A 441 -9.24 -33.25 2.71
CA GLU A 441 -7.79 -33.33 2.43
C GLU A 441 -6.91 -33.37 3.69
N PHE A 442 -7.39 -32.85 4.83
CA PHE A 442 -6.70 -33.01 6.12
C PHE A 442 -6.99 -34.33 6.85
N ARG A 443 -7.99 -35.13 6.42
CA ARG A 443 -8.18 -36.50 6.96
C ARG A 443 -7.13 -37.47 6.47
N ASP A 444 -6.60 -37.24 5.27
CA ASP A 444 -5.57 -38.09 4.68
C ASP A 444 -4.18 -37.83 5.28
N VAL A 445 -4.01 -36.73 6.03
CA VAL A 445 -2.85 -36.47 6.89
C VAL A 445 -3.12 -37.10 8.27
N GLY A 446 -3.22 -38.43 8.32
CA GLY A 446 -3.20 -39.26 9.54
C GLY A 446 -4.12 -38.81 10.67
N GLU A 447 -5.28 -39.46 10.80
CA GLU A 447 -6.27 -39.29 11.89
C GLU A 447 -5.71 -39.45 13.32
N ASP A 448 -4.46 -39.86 13.50
CA ASP A 448 -3.83 -40.08 14.81
C ASP A 448 -3.15 -38.84 15.44
N GLN A 449 -3.08 -37.67 14.78
CA GLN A 449 -2.34 -36.52 15.37
C GLN A 449 -3.08 -35.18 15.46
N VAL A 450 -4.26 -35.00 14.87
CA VAL A 450 -5.03 -33.77 15.05
C VAL A 450 -6.50 -34.09 15.28
N CYS A 451 -6.90 -34.21 16.55
CA CYS A 451 -8.27 -34.45 16.94
C CYS A 451 -9.14 -33.21 16.65
N TRP A 452 -9.80 -33.22 15.49
CA TRP A 452 -10.81 -32.23 15.08
C TRP A 452 -12.06 -32.22 15.99
N HIS A 453 -12.25 -33.25 16.81
CA HIS A 453 -13.43 -33.41 17.66
C HIS A 453 -13.46 -32.42 18.85
N CYS A 454 -12.32 -31.87 19.26
CA CYS A 454 -12.24 -30.95 20.41
C CYS A 454 -12.73 -29.51 20.14
N LEU A 455 -13.15 -29.16 18.91
CA LEU A 455 -13.60 -27.81 18.57
C LEU A 455 -15.13 -27.64 18.60
N LYS A 456 -15.91 -28.71 18.79
CA LYS A 456 -17.39 -28.64 18.78
C LYS A 456 -18.10 -28.96 20.11
N SER A 457 -17.42 -29.41 21.15
CA SER A 457 -18.09 -29.80 22.41
C SER A 457 -17.41 -29.22 23.66
N ARG A 458 -18.25 -28.75 24.59
CA ARG A 458 -17.93 -28.38 25.99
C ARG A 458 -17.25 -29.56 26.74
N PRO A 459 -16.59 -29.31 27.89
CA PRO A 459 -15.40 -30.04 28.31
C PRO A 459 -15.74 -31.48 28.69
N CYS A 460 -14.96 -32.43 28.17
CA CYS A 460 -14.84 -33.75 28.77
C CYS A 460 -13.49 -33.80 29.48
N ASP A 461 -13.54 -33.91 30.80
CA ASP A 461 -12.45 -34.44 31.60
C ASP A 461 -12.18 -35.87 31.13
N HIS A 462 -10.99 -36.13 30.58
CA HIS A 462 -10.37 -37.45 30.72
C HIS A 462 -8.86 -37.35 30.60
N ASP A 463 -8.24 -37.47 31.77
CA ASP A 463 -6.92 -38.01 32.03
C ASP A 463 -6.86 -39.46 31.52
N MET A 464 -6.08 -39.75 30.46
CA MET A 464 -5.50 -41.07 30.18
C MET A 464 -4.62 -41.03 28.92
N GLY A 465 -3.35 -41.48 29.03
CA GLY A 465 -2.52 -41.75 27.85
C GLY A 465 -1.01 -41.84 28.02
N LEU A 466 -0.45 -41.80 29.25
CA LEU A 466 0.92 -42.22 29.52
C LEU A 466 0.97 -43.76 29.58
N LYS A 467 1.41 -44.40 28.49
CA LYS A 467 2.10 -45.72 28.40
C LYS A 467 1.80 -46.38 27.04
N VAL A 468 2.66 -46.17 26.05
CA VAL A 468 3.27 -47.22 25.21
C VAL A 468 4.49 -46.55 24.55
N LEU A 469 5.68 -46.87 25.01
CA LEU A 469 6.95 -46.95 24.26
C LEU A 469 8.06 -47.32 25.26
N ALA A 470 7.99 -48.56 25.71
CA ALA A 470 9.12 -49.33 26.24
C ALA A 470 8.77 -50.81 25.95
N GLY A 471 9.27 -51.28 24.82
CA GLY A 471 9.02 -52.59 24.22
C GLY A 471 9.61 -52.60 22.83
#